data_AF-A0A5P6VT16-F1
#
_entry.id   AF-A0A5P6VT16-F1
#
_cell.length_a   1.000
_cell.length_b   1.000
_cell.length_c   1.000
_cell.angle_alpha   90.00
_cell.angle_beta   90.00
_cell.angle_gamma   90.00
#
_symmetry.space_group_name_H-M   'P 1'
#
loop_
_entity.id
_entity.type
_entity.pdbx_description
1 polymer ?
#
loop_
_entity_poly.entity_id
_entity_poly.type
_entity_poly.pdbx_seq_one_letter_code
_entity_poly.pdbx_strand_id
1 'polypeptide(L)'
;MRKNKILIAFFLSLLVLIGIEFFIYVNYSTITKDVTNISFVVSGDNMDLWENLRTGAETAALDNDCEILFVTSSVEAGAEGEIEAIKRQLKDGADYVVVSSNYHSEVEDYISEMGLEDKVSFLSTGDDDAMNKELVSYILKNSSNSVLLLCNQQDEQLGTLLKDSNIYFKTMSFEDYSFEEDITFKNFDIYAIDNRSEAVYYLDKGMVKALAYRDDYSLGYITVKQVLTGKSFSSIAKQVPLYYVVDKESMYTEKFQKILFPFAK
;
A
#
# COMPACT_ATOMS: atom_id res chain seq x y z
N MET A 1 29.93 27.86 -60.38
CA MET A 1 30.46 26.59 -59.79
C MET A 1 30.60 26.61 -58.26
N ARG A 2 31.03 27.71 -57.61
CA ARG A 2 31.24 27.75 -56.14
C ARG A 2 29.95 27.66 -55.29
N LYS A 3 28.84 28.25 -55.76
CA LYS A 3 27.52 28.20 -55.08
C LYS A 3 26.93 26.77 -55.02
N ASN A 4 27.08 25.99 -56.09
CA ASN A 4 26.58 24.60 -56.13
C ASN A 4 27.38 23.68 -55.19
N LYS A 5 28.68 23.94 -54.98
CA LYS A 5 29.49 23.18 -54.03
C LYS A 5 29.05 23.41 -52.57
N ILE A 6 28.60 24.63 -52.25
CA ILE A 6 28.09 24.96 -50.90
C ILE A 6 26.74 24.27 -50.65
N LEU A 7 25.84 24.29 -51.64
CA LEU A 7 24.57 23.56 -51.58
C LEU A 7 24.79 22.05 -51.41
N ILE A 8 25.71 21.46 -52.17
CA ILE A 8 26.05 20.03 -52.05
C ILE A 8 26.62 19.71 -50.66
N ALA A 9 27.52 20.55 -50.13
CA ALA A 9 28.07 20.37 -48.79
C ALA A 9 27.00 20.46 -47.70
N PHE A 10 26.02 21.35 -47.86
CA PHE A 10 24.88 21.47 -46.95
C PHE A 10 24.01 20.21 -46.93
N PHE A 11 23.65 19.68 -48.11
CA PHE A 11 22.87 18.43 -48.20
C PHE A 11 23.63 17.22 -47.67
N LEU A 12 24.96 17.15 -47.89
CA LEU A 12 25.81 16.12 -47.29
C LEU A 12 25.81 16.21 -45.76
N SER A 13 25.92 17.41 -45.20
CA SER A 13 25.84 17.63 -43.75
C SER A 13 24.47 17.20 -43.19
N LEU A 14 23.39 17.48 -43.90
CA LEU A 14 22.04 17.07 -43.51
C LEU A 14 21.89 15.54 -43.49
N LEU A 15 22.42 14.87 -44.51
CA LEU A 15 22.45 13.41 -44.59
C LEU A 15 23.24 12.78 -43.44
N VAL A 16 24.36 13.39 -43.06
CA VAL A 16 25.15 12.94 -41.91
C VAL A 16 24.38 13.11 -40.61
N LEU A 17 23.68 14.23 -40.41
CA LEU A 17 22.84 14.44 -39.22
C LEU A 17 21.71 13.41 -39.12
N ILE A 18 20.99 13.17 -40.23
CA ILE A 18 19.95 12.15 -40.30
C ILE A 18 20.53 10.76 -40.03
N GLY A 19 21.73 10.47 -40.56
CA GLY A 19 22.43 9.22 -40.29
C GLY A 19 22.80 9.03 -38.82
N ILE A 20 23.21 10.10 -38.13
CA ILE A 20 23.50 10.08 -36.70
C ILE A 20 22.22 9.88 -35.89
N GLU A 21 21.14 10.60 -36.20
CA GLU A 21 19.84 10.42 -35.54
C GLU A 21 19.30 8.99 -35.74
N PHE A 22 19.40 8.46 -36.96
CA PHE A 22 19.01 7.09 -37.27
C PHE A 22 19.88 6.07 -36.54
N PHE A 23 21.20 6.30 -36.48
CA PHE A 23 22.11 5.43 -35.72
C PHE A 23 21.79 5.46 -34.23
N ILE A 24 21.52 6.63 -33.66
CA ILE A 24 21.07 6.75 -32.27
C ILE A 24 19.76 6.01 -32.08
N TYR A 25 18.76 6.19 -32.94
CA TYR A 25 17.46 5.53 -32.85
C TYR A 25 17.56 3.99 -32.92
N VAL A 26 18.35 3.45 -33.85
CA VAL A 26 18.54 2.00 -33.99
C VAL A 26 19.28 1.41 -32.80
N ASN A 27 20.26 2.13 -32.23
CA ASN A 27 20.99 1.68 -31.05
C ASN A 27 20.34 2.11 -29.72
N TYR A 28 19.25 2.89 -29.75
CA TYR A 28 18.53 3.33 -28.56
C TYR A 28 17.90 2.14 -27.84
N SER A 29 17.40 1.16 -28.59
CA SER A 29 16.84 -0.09 -28.05
C SER A 29 17.86 -0.97 -27.35
N THR A 30 19.16 -0.74 -27.55
CA THR A 30 20.24 -1.47 -26.87
C THR A 30 20.70 -0.78 -25.58
N ILE A 31 20.22 0.43 -25.29
CA ILE A 31 20.65 1.27 -24.16
C ILE A 31 19.55 1.41 -23.10
N THR A 32 18.27 1.28 -23.46
CA THR A 32 17.18 1.23 -22.46
C THR A 32 17.19 -0.12 -21.76
N LYS A 33 17.64 -0.12 -20.50
CA LYS A 33 17.36 -1.19 -19.53
C LYS A 33 15.85 -1.48 -19.60
N ASP A 34 15.46 -2.75 -19.77
CA ASP A 34 14.05 -3.16 -19.77
C ASP A 34 13.45 -2.68 -18.44
N VAL A 35 12.55 -1.71 -18.49
CA VAL A 35 11.97 -1.09 -17.29
C VAL A 35 10.96 -2.09 -16.76
N THR A 36 11.22 -2.62 -15.56
CA THR A 36 10.30 -3.57 -14.93
C THR A 36 8.99 -2.86 -14.58
N ASN A 37 7.86 -3.43 -15.01
CA ASN A 37 6.52 -2.93 -14.75
C ASN A 37 5.85 -3.76 -13.65
N ILE A 38 5.47 -3.11 -12.55
CA ILE A 38 4.82 -3.76 -11.40
C ILE A 38 3.42 -3.16 -11.22
N SER A 39 2.38 -3.97 -11.40
CA SER A 39 1.01 -3.53 -11.14
C SER A 39 0.54 -3.95 -9.74
N PHE A 40 -0.07 -3.04 -9.00
CA PHE A 40 -0.77 -3.32 -7.75
C PHE A 40 -2.27 -3.39 -8.03
N VAL A 41 -2.88 -4.54 -7.74
CA VAL A 41 -4.34 -4.74 -7.77
C VAL A 41 -4.81 -4.74 -6.32
N VAL A 42 -5.64 -3.77 -5.95
CA VAL A 42 -6.08 -3.57 -4.57
C VAL A 42 -7.61 -3.57 -4.47
N SER A 43 -8.16 -4.21 -3.44
CA SER A 43 -9.60 -4.20 -3.18
C SER A 43 -10.08 -2.82 -2.72
N GLY A 44 -11.26 -2.42 -3.17
CA GLY A 44 -11.96 -1.21 -2.72
C GLY A 44 -12.42 -0.33 -3.87
N ASP A 45 -13.37 0.57 -3.56
CA ASP A 45 -13.95 1.44 -4.57
C ASP A 45 -13.16 2.74 -4.78
N ASN A 46 -12.23 3.06 -3.85
CA ASN A 46 -11.38 4.25 -3.90
C ASN A 46 -9.92 3.94 -3.54
N MET A 47 -9.03 4.91 -3.78
CA MET A 47 -7.58 4.79 -3.53
C MET A 47 -7.17 5.28 -2.14
N ASP A 48 -8.08 5.90 -1.38
CA ASP A 48 -7.74 6.63 -0.14
C ASP A 48 -7.05 5.73 0.90
N LEU A 49 -7.48 4.47 1.03
CA LEU A 49 -6.87 3.46 1.90
C LEU A 49 -5.46 3.05 1.45
N TRP A 50 -5.16 3.23 0.16
CA TRP A 50 -3.96 2.75 -0.51
C TRP A 50 -2.97 3.87 -0.85
N GLU A 51 -3.29 5.14 -0.60
CA GLU A 51 -2.43 6.27 -0.99
C GLU A 51 -1.03 6.23 -0.33
N ASN A 52 -0.97 5.86 0.95
CA ASN A 52 0.32 5.72 1.65
C ASN A 52 1.13 4.55 1.08
N LEU A 53 0.47 3.40 0.83
CA LEU A 53 1.06 2.24 0.18
C LEU A 53 1.60 2.60 -1.21
N ARG A 54 0.79 3.31 -2.00
CA ARG A 54 1.12 3.80 -3.33
C ARG A 54 2.33 4.73 -3.30
N THR A 55 2.34 5.71 -2.40
CA THR A 55 3.47 6.64 -2.26
C THR A 55 4.77 5.92 -1.89
N GLY A 56 4.70 4.92 -1.00
CA GLY A 56 5.84 4.08 -0.65
C GLY A 56 6.37 3.27 -1.82
N ALA A 57 5.47 2.63 -2.56
CA ALA A 57 5.80 1.89 -3.77
C ALA A 57 6.39 2.81 -4.85
N GLU A 58 5.83 4.00 -5.08
CA GLU A 58 6.33 4.98 -6.07
C GLU A 58 7.75 5.44 -5.71
N THR A 59 8.02 5.65 -4.43
CA THR A 59 9.36 5.99 -3.95
C THR A 59 10.34 4.85 -4.27
N ALA A 60 9.98 3.60 -3.96
CA ALA A 60 10.83 2.46 -4.30
C ALA A 60 11.01 2.31 -5.81
N ALA A 61 9.99 2.62 -6.60
CA ALA A 61 10.05 2.53 -8.05
C ALA A 61 11.08 3.50 -8.63
N LEU A 62 11.07 4.75 -8.15
CA LEU A 62 12.07 5.76 -8.47
C LEU A 62 13.49 5.32 -8.07
N ASP A 63 13.65 4.72 -6.89
CA ASP A 63 14.94 4.24 -6.40
C ASP A 63 15.52 3.07 -7.20
N ASN A 64 14.68 2.32 -7.95
CA ASN A 64 15.07 1.06 -8.61
C ASN A 64 14.91 1.09 -10.14
N ASP A 65 14.57 2.24 -10.73
CA ASP A 65 14.29 2.40 -12.17
C ASP A 65 13.19 1.43 -12.66
N CYS A 66 12.09 1.33 -11.91
CA CYS A 66 10.91 0.53 -12.31
C CYS A 66 9.66 1.41 -12.40
N GLU A 67 8.65 0.92 -13.10
CA GLU A 67 7.35 1.58 -13.24
C GLU A 67 6.31 0.84 -12.42
N ILE A 68 5.38 1.61 -11.84
CA ILE A 68 4.29 1.02 -11.06
C ILE A 68 2.94 1.57 -11.48
N LEU A 69 1.93 0.71 -11.40
CA LEU A 69 0.55 1.06 -11.71
C LEU A 69 -0.37 0.54 -10.60
N PHE A 70 -1.19 1.39 -10.02
CA PHE A 70 -2.21 1.01 -9.04
C PHE A 70 -3.58 0.92 -9.71
N VAL A 71 -4.29 -0.18 -9.45
CA VAL A 71 -5.62 -0.46 -9.98
C VAL A 71 -6.51 -0.92 -8.84
N THR A 72 -7.67 -0.27 -8.69
CA THR A 72 -8.71 -0.72 -7.77
C THR A 72 -9.59 -1.78 -8.41
N SER A 73 -10.06 -2.73 -7.60
CA SER A 73 -11.16 -3.62 -7.93
C SER A 73 -12.33 -3.34 -6.98
N SER A 74 -13.50 -3.03 -7.55
CA SER A 74 -14.67 -2.70 -6.75
C SER A 74 -15.12 -3.87 -5.89
N VAL A 75 -15.68 -3.55 -4.71
CA VAL A 75 -16.18 -4.57 -3.79
C VAL A 75 -17.33 -5.36 -4.41
N GLU A 76 -18.18 -4.69 -5.21
CA GLU A 76 -19.30 -5.31 -5.91
C GLU A 76 -18.86 -6.38 -6.93
N ALA A 77 -17.69 -6.20 -7.56
CA ALA A 77 -17.19 -7.15 -8.55
C ALA A 77 -16.62 -8.43 -7.93
N GLY A 78 -16.36 -8.42 -6.62
CA GLY A 78 -15.89 -9.58 -5.87
C GLY A 78 -14.55 -10.14 -6.38
N ALA A 79 -14.31 -11.42 -6.11
CA ALA A 79 -13.13 -12.15 -6.56
C ALA A 79 -12.96 -12.12 -8.09
N GLU A 80 -14.06 -12.22 -8.85
CA GLU A 80 -14.02 -12.19 -10.32
C GLU A 80 -13.47 -10.87 -10.86
N GLY A 81 -13.83 -9.74 -10.23
CA GLY A 81 -13.29 -8.42 -10.56
C GLY A 81 -11.78 -8.33 -10.38
N GLU A 82 -11.28 -8.84 -9.26
CA GLU A 82 -9.84 -8.85 -8.95
C GLU A 82 -9.06 -9.75 -9.91
N ILE A 83 -9.59 -10.94 -10.20
CA ILE A 83 -9.01 -11.87 -11.17
C ILE A 83 -8.94 -11.23 -12.56
N GLU A 84 -9.99 -10.54 -12.99
CA GLU A 84 -10.00 -9.85 -14.28
C GLU A 84 -9.04 -8.65 -14.32
N ALA A 85 -8.89 -7.93 -13.20
CA ALA A 85 -7.87 -6.90 -13.08
C ALA A 85 -6.46 -7.50 -13.24
N ILE A 86 -6.14 -8.59 -12.54
CA ILE A 86 -4.85 -9.30 -12.65
C ILE A 86 -4.58 -9.73 -14.10
N LYS A 87 -5.54 -10.38 -14.75
CA LYS A 87 -5.44 -10.81 -16.16
C LYS A 87 -5.11 -9.64 -17.09
N ARG A 88 -5.80 -8.53 -16.92
CA ARG A 88 -5.61 -7.33 -17.72
C ARG A 88 -4.22 -6.73 -17.51
N GLN A 89 -3.75 -6.64 -16.27
CA GLN A 89 -2.42 -6.11 -15.96
C GLN A 89 -1.32 -6.94 -16.61
N LEU A 90 -1.39 -8.27 -16.49
CA LEU A 90 -0.44 -9.17 -17.14
C LEU A 90 -0.49 -9.06 -18.67
N LYS A 91 -1.68 -8.90 -19.25
CA LYS A 91 -1.87 -8.71 -20.70
C LYS A 91 -1.32 -7.37 -21.18
N ASP A 92 -1.44 -6.32 -20.38
CA ASP A 92 -1.02 -4.96 -20.70
C ASP A 92 0.50 -4.76 -20.52
N GLY A 93 1.23 -5.79 -20.08
CA GLY A 93 2.69 -5.81 -20.04
C GLY A 93 3.30 -5.70 -18.65
N ALA A 94 2.52 -5.88 -17.58
CA ALA A 94 3.08 -6.00 -16.24
C ALA A 94 3.97 -7.24 -16.14
N ASP A 95 5.21 -7.06 -15.69
CA ASP A 95 6.13 -8.16 -15.38
C ASP A 95 5.68 -8.88 -14.12
N TYR A 96 5.20 -8.10 -13.15
CA TYR A 96 4.72 -8.59 -11.86
C TYR A 96 3.40 -7.92 -11.47
N VAL A 97 2.55 -8.67 -10.77
CA VAL A 97 1.34 -8.17 -10.14
C VAL A 97 1.39 -8.43 -8.64
N VAL A 98 1.18 -7.40 -7.85
CA VAL A 98 0.99 -7.49 -6.40
C VAL A 98 -0.49 -7.34 -6.10
N VAL A 99 -1.05 -8.27 -5.33
CA VAL A 99 -2.48 -8.29 -5.04
C VAL A 99 -2.73 -8.07 -3.55
N SER A 100 -3.51 -7.05 -3.21
CA SER A 100 -4.15 -6.94 -1.91
C SER A 100 -5.62 -7.27 -2.06
N SER A 101 -6.00 -8.48 -1.66
CA SER A 101 -7.30 -9.09 -1.93
C SER A 101 -8.11 -9.31 -0.66
N ASN A 102 -9.40 -8.94 -0.70
CA ASN A 102 -10.39 -9.36 0.29
C ASN A 102 -10.92 -10.79 0.02
N TYR A 103 -10.55 -11.39 -1.11
CA TYR A 103 -10.97 -12.71 -1.59
C TYR A 103 -9.76 -13.62 -1.78
N HIS A 104 -8.92 -13.69 -0.74
CA HIS A 104 -7.59 -14.32 -0.81
C HIS A 104 -7.64 -15.76 -1.34
N SER A 105 -8.59 -16.57 -0.86
CA SER A 105 -8.72 -17.99 -1.26
C SER A 105 -9.00 -18.12 -2.76
N GLU A 106 -9.98 -17.39 -3.27
CA GLU A 106 -10.41 -17.48 -4.67
C GLU A 106 -9.33 -16.96 -5.63
N VAL A 107 -8.62 -15.89 -5.23
CA VAL A 107 -7.51 -15.35 -6.01
C VAL A 107 -6.29 -16.30 -5.96
N GLU A 108 -6.01 -16.93 -4.82
CA GLU A 108 -4.92 -17.91 -4.67
C GLU A 108 -5.17 -19.16 -5.50
N ASP A 109 -6.41 -19.67 -5.50
CA ASP A 109 -6.83 -20.77 -6.36
C ASP A 109 -6.60 -20.43 -7.84
N TYR A 110 -7.03 -19.24 -8.28
CA TYR A 110 -6.80 -18.77 -9.65
C TYR A 110 -5.32 -18.68 -10.03
N ILE A 111 -4.48 -18.09 -9.16
CA ILE A 111 -3.03 -17.97 -9.39
C ILE A 111 -2.40 -19.36 -9.56
N SER A 112 -2.78 -20.30 -8.70
CA SER A 112 -2.27 -21.68 -8.70
C SER A 112 -2.73 -22.46 -9.92
N GLU A 113 -4.00 -22.35 -10.30
CA GLU A 113 -4.57 -23.01 -11.49
C GLU A 113 -3.89 -22.56 -12.79
N MET A 114 -3.47 -21.29 -12.84
CA MET A 114 -2.84 -20.69 -14.02
C MET A 114 -1.31 -20.75 -14.02
N GLY A 115 -0.69 -21.23 -12.94
CA GLY A 115 0.77 -21.28 -12.80
C GLY A 115 1.40 -19.88 -12.82
N LEU A 116 0.79 -18.93 -12.10
CA LEU A 116 1.18 -17.52 -12.09
C LEU A 116 2.02 -17.12 -10.86
N GLU A 117 2.46 -18.07 -10.04
CA GLU A 117 3.15 -17.83 -8.76
C GLU A 117 4.48 -17.07 -8.93
N ASP A 118 5.13 -17.19 -10.08
CA ASP A 118 6.36 -16.47 -10.41
C ASP A 118 6.12 -15.00 -10.79
N LYS A 119 4.87 -14.61 -11.07
CA LYS A 119 4.48 -13.27 -11.54
C LYS A 119 3.52 -12.55 -10.62
N VAL A 120 2.66 -13.28 -9.93
CA VAL A 120 1.60 -12.72 -9.10
C VAL A 120 1.88 -13.10 -7.64
N SER A 121 1.94 -12.09 -6.78
CA SER A 121 2.19 -12.28 -5.35
C SER A 121 1.20 -11.49 -4.52
N PHE A 122 0.86 -12.00 -3.34
CA PHE A 122 0.04 -11.24 -2.39
C PHE A 122 0.86 -10.19 -1.66
N LEU A 123 0.24 -9.04 -1.41
CA LEU A 123 0.78 -8.02 -0.52
C LEU A 123 0.96 -8.63 0.87
N SER A 124 2.17 -8.56 1.41
CA SER A 124 2.40 -8.97 2.80
C SER A 124 1.69 -7.98 3.73
N THR A 125 1.00 -8.45 4.76
CA THR A 125 0.28 -7.57 5.70
C THR A 125 1.16 -7.03 6.83
N GLY A 126 2.48 -7.21 6.76
CA GLY A 126 3.39 -6.89 7.86
C GLY A 126 3.22 -7.89 9.01
N ASP A 127 2.98 -7.40 10.23
CA ASP A 127 2.79 -8.22 11.44
C ASP A 127 1.55 -7.74 12.19
N ASP A 128 0.38 -7.95 11.58
CA ASP A 128 -0.93 -7.58 12.15
C ASP A 128 -1.18 -8.25 13.50
N ASP A 129 -0.75 -9.50 13.66
CA ASP A 129 -0.80 -10.22 14.94
C ASP A 129 -0.06 -9.48 16.05
N ALA A 130 1.16 -9.00 15.78
CA ALA A 130 1.93 -8.23 16.76
C ALA A 130 1.28 -6.86 17.02
N MET A 131 0.80 -6.19 15.98
CA MET A 131 0.07 -4.92 16.10
C MET A 131 -1.16 -5.06 17.00
N ASN A 132 -1.99 -6.07 16.74
CA ASN A 132 -3.18 -6.38 17.51
C ASN A 132 -2.86 -6.67 18.97
N LYS A 133 -1.83 -7.49 19.23
CA LYS A 133 -1.37 -7.79 20.60
C LYS A 133 -0.86 -6.55 21.33
N GLU A 134 -0.14 -5.66 20.64
CA GLU A 134 0.35 -4.42 21.21
C GLU A 134 -0.79 -3.46 21.55
N LEU A 135 -1.77 -3.31 20.65
CA LEU A 135 -2.96 -2.51 20.90
C LEU A 135 -3.77 -3.07 22.07
N VAL A 136 -4.02 -4.37 22.11
CA VAL A 136 -4.73 -5.01 23.23
C VAL A 136 -3.97 -4.79 24.53
N SER A 137 -2.65 -4.98 24.54
CA SER A 137 -1.82 -4.71 25.73
C SER A 137 -1.93 -3.25 26.19
N TYR A 138 -2.00 -2.31 25.26
CA TYR A 138 -2.23 -0.90 25.56
C TYR A 138 -3.62 -0.67 26.15
N ILE A 139 -4.67 -1.27 25.58
CA ILE A 139 -6.05 -1.17 26.08
C ILE A 139 -6.12 -1.70 27.51
N LEU A 140 -5.62 -2.90 27.78
CA LEU A 140 -5.68 -3.55 29.10
C LEU A 140 -4.96 -2.74 30.19
N LYS A 141 -3.93 -1.97 29.82
CA LYS A 141 -3.18 -1.11 30.74
C LYS A 141 -3.88 0.23 31.02
N ASN A 142 -4.62 0.76 30.06
CA ASN A 142 -5.11 2.15 30.07
C ASN A 142 -6.64 2.29 30.18
N SER A 143 -7.40 1.20 30.01
CA SER A 143 -8.86 1.19 30.12
C SER A 143 -9.34 0.43 31.36
N SER A 144 -10.29 1.05 32.05
CA SER A 144 -11.10 0.40 33.10
C SER A 144 -12.59 0.42 32.78
N ASN A 145 -12.96 1.05 31.65
CA ASN A 145 -14.33 1.15 31.14
C ASN A 145 -14.59 0.09 30.07
N SER A 146 -15.85 0.00 29.62
CA SER A 146 -16.18 -0.72 28.39
C SER A 146 -15.43 -0.15 27.19
N VAL A 147 -15.04 -1.01 26.25
CA VAL A 147 -14.22 -0.66 25.09
C VAL A 147 -15.02 -0.78 23.80
N LEU A 148 -14.96 0.25 22.95
CA LEU A 148 -15.40 0.17 21.56
C LEU A 148 -14.14 0.12 20.70
N LEU A 149 -13.97 -0.97 19.95
CA LEU A 149 -12.86 -1.13 19.03
C LEU A 149 -13.38 -0.93 17.60
N LEU A 150 -12.90 0.12 16.95
CA LEU A 150 -13.18 0.39 15.54
C LEU A 150 -12.12 -0.30 14.68
N CYS A 151 -12.53 -1.29 13.89
CA CYS A 151 -11.64 -2.02 12.99
C CYS A 151 -12.40 -2.46 11.74
N ASN A 152 -11.80 -2.26 10.56
CA ASN A 152 -12.48 -2.54 9.28
C ASN A 152 -12.55 -4.04 8.95
N GLN A 153 -11.76 -4.88 9.64
CA GLN A 153 -11.80 -6.33 9.51
C GLN A 153 -12.47 -6.96 10.73
N GLN A 154 -13.32 -7.97 10.49
CA GLN A 154 -13.75 -8.90 11.52
C GLN A 154 -12.56 -9.78 11.90
N ASP A 155 -11.69 -9.25 12.74
CA ASP A 155 -10.57 -10.03 13.25
C ASP A 155 -11.05 -10.85 14.46
N GLU A 156 -11.31 -12.14 14.22
CA GLU A 156 -11.69 -13.10 15.26
C GLU A 156 -10.61 -13.20 16.37
N GLN A 157 -9.37 -12.84 16.04
CA GLN A 157 -8.23 -12.86 16.95
C GLN A 157 -8.31 -11.73 17.99
N LEU A 158 -8.70 -10.51 17.60
CA LEU A 158 -8.94 -9.38 18.54
C LEU A 158 -10.00 -9.74 19.57
N GLY A 159 -11.08 -10.38 19.11
CA GLY A 159 -12.15 -10.85 19.98
C GLY A 159 -11.70 -11.91 20.97
N THR A 160 -10.73 -12.76 20.61
CA THR A 160 -10.15 -13.77 21.51
C THR A 160 -9.23 -13.13 22.55
N LEU A 161 -8.33 -12.22 22.12
CA LEU A 161 -7.37 -11.56 23.01
C LEU A 161 -8.06 -10.71 24.11
N LEU A 162 -9.19 -10.08 23.79
CA LEU A 162 -9.95 -9.28 24.76
C LEU A 162 -10.90 -10.12 25.63
N LYS A 163 -11.37 -11.29 25.19
CA LYS A 163 -12.25 -12.17 25.99
C LYS A 163 -11.59 -12.67 27.28
N ASP A 164 -10.26 -12.81 27.28
CA ASP A 164 -9.50 -13.20 28.47
C ASP A 164 -9.36 -12.06 29.48
N SER A 165 -9.84 -10.86 29.15
CA SER A 165 -9.88 -9.71 30.03
C SER A 165 -11.26 -9.51 30.65
N ASN A 166 -11.32 -8.99 31.88
CA ASN A 166 -12.58 -8.59 32.53
C ASN A 166 -13.21 -7.31 31.91
N ILE A 167 -12.82 -6.92 30.69
CA ILE A 167 -13.30 -5.71 30.02
C ILE A 167 -14.39 -6.10 29.03
N TYR A 168 -15.57 -5.51 29.17
CA TYR A 168 -16.60 -5.62 28.15
C TYR A 168 -16.17 -4.84 26.91
N PHE A 169 -16.20 -5.47 25.74
CA PHE A 169 -15.86 -4.82 24.48
C PHE A 169 -16.89 -5.08 23.40
N LYS A 170 -16.95 -4.17 22.43
CA LYS A 170 -17.68 -4.33 21.17
C LYS A 170 -16.79 -3.90 20.01
N THR A 171 -16.92 -4.56 18.87
CA THR A 171 -16.26 -4.19 17.62
C THR A 171 -17.25 -3.57 16.65
N MET A 172 -16.78 -2.66 15.80
CA MET A 172 -17.55 -2.04 14.71
C MET A 172 -16.60 -1.61 13.59
N SER A 173 -17.07 -1.55 12.34
CA SER A 173 -16.31 -0.86 11.31
C SER A 173 -16.20 0.62 11.64
N PHE A 174 -15.08 1.24 11.27
CA PHE A 174 -14.90 2.66 11.45
C PHE A 174 -15.91 3.46 10.60
N GLU A 175 -16.26 2.98 9.41
CA GLU A 175 -17.21 3.64 8.50
C GLU A 175 -18.66 3.60 9.02
N ASP A 176 -18.99 2.60 9.84
CA ASP A 176 -20.31 2.44 10.43
C ASP A 176 -20.52 3.32 11.68
N TYR A 177 -19.44 3.92 12.22
CA TYR A 177 -19.49 4.67 13.47
C TYR A 177 -19.51 6.18 13.26
N SER A 178 -20.60 6.83 13.68
CA SER A 178 -20.72 8.29 13.67
C SER A 178 -20.32 8.88 15.01
N PHE A 179 -19.11 9.43 15.09
CA PHE A 179 -18.56 10.05 16.31
C PHE A 179 -19.39 11.23 16.85
N GLU A 180 -20.09 11.95 15.98
CA GLU A 180 -20.86 13.14 16.36
C GLU A 180 -22.31 12.83 16.72
N GLU A 181 -22.89 11.75 16.19
CA GLU A 181 -24.31 11.44 16.33
C GLU A 181 -24.58 10.22 17.23
N ASP A 182 -23.65 9.26 17.31
CA ASP A 182 -23.88 8.02 18.05
C ASP A 182 -23.55 8.16 19.54
N ILE A 183 -24.60 8.39 20.34
CA ILE A 183 -24.54 8.49 21.79
C ILE A 183 -24.45 7.13 22.51
N THR A 184 -24.63 6.00 21.80
CA THR A 184 -24.65 4.64 22.38
C THR A 184 -23.36 4.33 23.13
N PHE A 185 -22.24 4.82 22.60
CA PHE A 185 -20.89 4.54 23.09
C PHE A 185 -20.27 5.71 23.85
N LYS A 186 -21.08 6.67 24.30
CA LYS A 186 -20.60 7.86 25.03
C LYS A 186 -19.75 7.52 26.27
N ASN A 187 -19.99 6.38 26.90
CA ASN A 187 -19.25 5.91 28.09
C ASN A 187 -18.21 4.82 27.77
N PHE A 188 -17.97 4.54 26.49
CA PHE A 188 -16.97 3.58 26.05
C PHE A 188 -15.66 4.30 25.80
N ASP A 189 -14.56 3.64 26.14
CA ASP A 189 -13.24 4.02 25.68
C ASP A 189 -13.10 3.53 24.23
N ILE A 190 -12.85 4.45 23.29
CA ILE A 190 -12.78 4.12 21.87
C ILE A 190 -11.32 3.94 21.46
N TYR A 191 -11.04 2.84 20.77
CA TYR A 191 -9.74 2.51 20.16
C TYR A 191 -9.96 2.16 18.70
N ALA A 192 -8.93 2.33 17.86
CA ALA A 192 -9.06 2.04 16.44
C ALA A 192 -7.85 1.31 15.86
N ILE A 193 -8.08 0.50 14.84
CA ILE A 193 -7.07 0.00 13.90
C ILE A 193 -7.45 0.58 12.54
N ASP A 194 -6.71 1.60 12.10
CA ASP A 194 -7.00 2.31 10.86
C ASP A 194 -5.79 3.16 10.44
N ASN A 195 -5.66 3.40 9.13
CA ASN A 195 -4.57 4.15 8.54
C ASN A 195 -5.02 5.48 7.92
N ARG A 196 -6.32 5.76 7.88
CA ARG A 196 -6.90 6.94 7.25
C ARG A 196 -6.67 8.19 8.08
N SER A 197 -6.58 9.33 7.37
CA SER A 197 -6.52 10.66 7.97
C SER A 197 -7.70 10.95 8.91
N GLU A 198 -8.85 10.35 8.66
CA GLU A 198 -10.03 10.46 9.53
C GLU A 198 -9.79 9.85 10.92
N ALA A 199 -9.17 8.68 11.00
CA ALA A 199 -8.80 8.06 12.28
C ALA A 199 -7.76 8.89 13.05
N VAL A 200 -6.77 9.45 12.33
CA VAL A 200 -5.80 10.38 12.90
C VAL A 200 -6.47 11.66 13.42
N TYR A 201 -7.49 12.16 12.72
CA TYR A 201 -8.29 13.31 13.17
C TYR A 201 -9.02 13.03 14.48
N TYR A 202 -9.69 11.88 14.61
CA TYR A 202 -10.41 11.56 15.85
C TYR A 202 -9.47 11.20 17.02
N LEU A 203 -8.25 10.73 16.73
CA LEU A 203 -7.16 10.63 17.71
C LEU A 203 -6.76 12.01 18.25
N ASP A 204 -6.55 12.99 17.37
CA ASP A 204 -6.25 14.38 17.76
C ASP A 204 -7.38 15.00 18.59
N LYS A 205 -8.65 14.76 18.21
CA LYS A 205 -9.81 15.20 19.01
C LYS A 205 -9.89 14.53 20.38
N GLY A 206 -9.17 13.44 20.60
CA GLY A 206 -9.25 12.64 21.83
C GLY A 206 -10.53 11.82 21.94
N MET A 207 -11.23 11.63 20.82
CA MET A 207 -12.38 10.74 20.74
C MET A 207 -11.92 9.29 20.63
N VAL A 208 -10.86 9.04 19.86
CA VAL A 208 -10.10 7.79 19.88
C VAL A 208 -8.93 7.95 20.85
N LYS A 209 -8.78 7.01 21.80
CA LYS A 209 -7.74 7.05 22.84
C LYS A 209 -6.37 6.61 22.35
N ALA A 210 -6.34 5.58 21.52
CA ALA A 210 -5.14 5.15 20.80
C ALA A 210 -5.52 4.51 19.47
N LEU A 211 -4.63 4.66 18.51
CA LEU A 211 -4.73 4.18 17.15
C LEU A 211 -3.59 3.19 16.90
N ALA A 212 -3.93 1.97 16.52
CA ALA A 212 -2.99 1.09 15.86
C ALA A 212 -2.93 1.48 14.38
N TYR A 213 -1.75 1.89 13.95
CA TYR A 213 -1.48 2.44 12.63
C TYR A 213 -0.44 1.57 11.93
N ARG A 214 -0.78 1.03 10.76
CA ARG A 214 0.16 0.25 9.94
C ARG A 214 0.98 1.20 9.05
N ASP A 215 2.27 0.95 8.95
CA ASP A 215 3.19 1.74 8.13
C ASP A 215 3.09 1.34 6.64
N ASP A 216 1.97 1.68 6.01
CA ASP A 216 1.70 1.32 4.61
C ASP A 216 2.74 1.90 3.66
N TYR A 217 3.30 3.07 3.97
CA TYR A 217 4.40 3.63 3.21
C TYR A 217 5.60 2.68 3.16
N SER A 218 6.08 2.26 4.33
CA SER A 218 7.19 1.31 4.41
C SER A 218 6.83 -0.03 3.77
N LEU A 219 5.57 -0.47 3.92
CA LEU A 219 5.09 -1.70 3.31
C LEU A 219 5.18 -1.64 1.78
N GLY A 220 4.66 -0.58 1.15
CA GLY A 220 4.70 -0.41 -0.29
C GLY A 220 6.14 -0.35 -0.83
N TYR A 221 7.02 0.36 -0.11
CA TYR A 221 8.43 0.45 -0.46
C TYR A 221 9.13 -0.92 -0.41
N ILE A 222 8.89 -1.69 0.66
CA ILE A 222 9.49 -3.02 0.86
C ILE A 222 8.93 -4.01 -0.16
N THR A 223 7.65 -3.95 -0.47
CA THR A 223 7.00 -4.86 -1.43
C THR A 223 7.60 -4.73 -2.84
N VAL A 224 7.86 -3.51 -3.31
CA VAL A 224 8.56 -3.32 -4.59
C VAL A 224 9.96 -3.96 -4.54
N LYS A 225 10.72 -3.76 -3.45
CA LYS A 225 12.03 -4.41 -3.26
C LYS A 225 11.92 -5.94 -3.19
N GLN A 226 10.86 -6.48 -2.60
CA GLN A 226 10.60 -7.91 -2.53
C GLN A 226 10.44 -8.49 -3.93
N VAL A 227 9.54 -7.90 -4.73
CA VAL A 227 9.28 -8.32 -6.10
C VAL A 227 10.55 -8.26 -6.96
N LEU A 228 11.27 -7.14 -6.90
CA LEU A 228 12.48 -6.95 -7.71
C LEU A 228 13.65 -7.87 -7.33
N THR A 229 13.76 -8.26 -6.06
CA THR A 229 14.92 -9.04 -5.58
C THR A 229 14.64 -10.52 -5.40
N GLY A 230 13.36 -10.93 -5.39
CA GLY A 230 12.93 -12.29 -5.05
C GLY A 230 13.28 -12.73 -3.62
N LYS A 231 13.74 -11.81 -2.76
CA LYS A 231 14.06 -12.12 -1.35
C LYS A 231 12.78 -12.15 -0.52
N SER A 232 12.80 -12.91 0.58
CA SER A 232 11.64 -12.91 1.50
C SER A 232 11.39 -11.52 2.10
N PHE A 233 10.12 -11.18 2.27
CA PHE A 233 9.69 -9.92 2.91
C PHE A 233 10.40 -9.68 4.25
N SER A 234 10.43 -10.69 5.11
CA SER A 234 11.10 -10.67 6.42
C SER A 234 12.60 -10.38 6.37
N SER A 235 13.26 -10.70 5.26
CA SER A 235 14.68 -10.40 5.06
C SER A 235 14.93 -8.92 4.75
N ILE A 236 14.00 -8.30 4.02
CA ILE A 236 14.07 -6.90 3.58
C ILE A 236 13.56 -5.97 4.68
N ALA A 237 12.45 -6.33 5.33
CA ALA A 237 11.83 -5.56 6.42
C ALA A 237 12.63 -5.55 7.73
N LYS A 238 13.82 -6.17 7.78
CA LYS A 238 14.63 -6.25 8.99
C LYS A 238 14.82 -4.85 9.60
N GLN A 239 14.42 -4.73 10.86
CA GLN A 239 14.56 -3.52 11.68
C GLN A 239 13.65 -2.36 11.30
N VAL A 240 12.72 -2.54 10.34
CA VAL A 240 11.68 -1.56 10.04
C VAL A 240 10.42 -1.93 10.83
N PRO A 241 10.00 -1.13 11.82
CA PRO A 241 8.69 -1.31 12.42
C PRO A 241 7.62 -1.03 11.37
N LEU A 242 6.73 -2.01 11.13
CA LEU A 242 5.67 -1.91 10.12
C LEU A 242 4.32 -1.52 10.70
N TYR A 243 4.28 -1.24 11.99
CA TYR A 243 3.10 -0.80 12.69
C TYR A 243 3.49 0.00 13.93
N TYR A 244 2.55 0.77 14.44
CA TYR A 244 2.70 1.59 15.63
C TYR A 244 1.39 1.67 16.41
N VAL A 245 1.45 1.61 17.73
CA VAL A 245 0.32 2.03 18.59
C VAL A 245 0.61 3.44 19.09
N VAL A 246 -0.24 4.38 18.70
CA VAL A 246 -0.05 5.80 18.94
C VAL A 246 -1.24 6.38 19.69
N ASP A 247 -0.96 7.21 20.69
CA ASP A 247 -1.96 7.96 21.45
C ASP A 247 -1.83 9.47 21.17
N LYS A 248 -2.74 10.25 21.75
CA LYS A 248 -2.75 11.71 21.57
C LYS A 248 -1.48 12.40 22.09
N GLU A 249 -0.82 11.84 23.10
CA GLU A 249 0.38 12.45 23.67
C GLU A 249 1.61 12.20 22.79
N SER A 250 1.69 10.99 22.21
CA SER A 250 2.81 10.55 21.39
C SER A 250 2.70 10.97 19.93
N MET A 251 1.49 11.23 19.39
CA MET A 251 1.28 11.52 17.97
C MET A 251 2.11 12.69 17.41
N TYR A 252 2.49 13.66 18.25
CA TYR A 252 3.30 14.82 17.87
C TYR A 252 4.80 14.68 18.14
N THR A 253 5.25 13.49 18.57
CA THR A 253 6.70 13.22 18.65
C THR A 253 7.30 13.21 17.25
N GLU A 254 8.59 13.56 17.13
CA GLU A 254 9.26 13.64 15.81
C GLU A 254 9.15 12.34 15.01
N LYS A 255 9.11 11.19 15.72
CA LYS A 255 8.91 9.87 15.14
C LYS A 255 7.54 9.76 14.46
N PHE A 256 6.46 9.98 15.21
CA PHE A 256 5.10 9.74 14.72
C PHE A 256 4.57 10.86 13.84
N GLN A 257 5.09 12.08 13.98
CA GLN A 257 4.68 13.19 13.15
C GLN A 257 4.93 12.92 11.65
N LYS A 258 6.08 12.31 11.31
CA LYS A 258 6.44 11.96 9.93
C LYS A 258 5.58 10.83 9.35
N ILE A 259 4.98 10.01 10.22
CA ILE A 259 4.26 8.79 9.86
C ILE A 259 2.76 9.09 9.75
N LEU A 260 2.18 9.79 10.73
CA LEU A 260 0.75 10.10 10.80
C LEU A 260 0.35 11.34 9.99
N PHE A 261 1.31 12.23 9.70
CA PHE A 261 1.08 13.44 8.92
C PHE A 261 2.09 13.52 7.76
N PRO A 262 2.08 12.55 6.83
CA PRO A 262 2.93 12.64 5.65
C PRO A 262 2.60 13.96 4.93
N PHE A 263 3.64 14.72 4.58
CA PHE A 263 3.47 16.05 3.99
C PHE A 263 2.55 15.95 2.78
N ALA A 264 1.35 16.52 2.90
CA ALA A 264 0.46 16.72 1.76
C ALA A 264 1.27 17.49 0.71
N LYS A 265 1.44 16.89 -0.47
CA LYS A 265 1.94 17.61 -1.64
C LYS A 265 0.86 18.54 -2.18
#